data_AF-A0A2G9Y1Q8-F1
#
_entry.id   AF-A0A2G9Y1Q8-F1
#
_cell.length_a   1.000
_cell.length_b   1.000
_cell.length_c   1.000
_cell.angle_alpha   90.00
_cell.angle_beta   90.00
_cell.angle_gamma   90.00
#
_symmetry.space_group_name_H-M   'P 1'
#
loop_
_entity.id
_entity.type
_entity.pdbx_description
1 polymer ?
#
loop_
_entity_poly.entity_id
_entity_poly.type
_entity_poly.pdbx_seq_one_letter_code
_entity_poly.pdbx_strand_id
1 'polypeptide(L)'
;MAKKWSEADMAFIRDNFLYMSNGELAKHFEVTRKSIETKLRRMGLRREDKFPRNRVETRKKLSAAQEQRLRKRAIELLEAGLKLVSIGRKKKAKWQFARIIREYPDIVDIANAAREYMQRLKTE
;
A
#
# COMPACT_ATOMS: atom_id res chain seq x y z
N MET A 1 1.71 27.85 7.02
CA MET A 1 1.75 27.45 8.44
C MET A 1 2.03 25.95 8.53
N ALA A 2 2.82 25.48 9.50
CA ALA A 2 3.10 24.04 9.64
C ALA A 2 1.88 23.31 10.25
N LYS A 3 1.51 22.13 9.69
CA LYS A 3 0.45 21.29 10.26
C LYS A 3 0.81 20.88 11.69
N LYS A 4 -0.15 21.04 12.61
CA LYS A 4 -0.06 20.45 13.96
C LYS A 4 -0.44 18.98 13.85
N TRP A 5 0.47 18.10 14.26
CA TRP A 5 0.27 16.66 14.24
C TRP A 5 -0.33 16.22 15.57
N SER A 6 -1.57 15.72 15.56
CA SER A 6 -2.20 15.13 16.74
C SER A 6 -1.68 13.71 17.01
N GLU A 7 -2.00 13.16 18.19
CA GLU A 7 -1.69 11.76 18.50
C GLU A 7 -2.43 10.79 17.57
N ALA A 8 -3.68 11.10 17.22
CA ALA A 8 -4.47 10.33 16.27
C ALA A 8 -3.81 10.30 14.87
N ASP A 9 -3.29 11.44 14.39
CA ASP A 9 -2.56 11.50 13.12
C ASP A 9 -1.30 10.63 13.17
N MET A 10 -0.59 10.65 14.30
CA MET A 10 0.62 9.86 14.49
C MET A 10 0.32 8.35 14.58
N ALA A 11 -0.79 7.96 15.23
CA ALA A 11 -1.26 6.58 15.24
C ALA A 11 -1.62 6.11 13.82
N PHE A 12 -2.37 6.93 13.07
CA PHE A 12 -2.69 6.63 11.67
C PHE A 12 -1.42 6.47 10.83
N ILE A 13 -0.42 7.35 10.98
CA ILE A 13 0.85 7.20 10.27
C ILE A 13 1.51 5.87 10.62
N ARG A 14 1.61 5.50 11.91
CA ARG A 14 2.25 4.22 12.32
C ARG A 14 1.57 3.00 11.72
N ASP A 15 0.24 2.99 11.67
CA ASP A 15 -0.51 1.84 11.17
C ASP A 15 -0.49 1.72 9.65
N ASN A 16 -0.20 2.82 8.95
CA ASN A 16 -0.42 2.92 7.51
C ASN A 16 0.84 3.24 6.70
N PHE A 17 1.92 3.73 7.30
CA PHE A 17 3.09 4.17 6.54
C PHE A 17 3.75 3.04 5.74
N LEU A 18 3.65 1.78 6.17
CA LEU A 18 4.18 0.65 5.41
C LEU A 18 3.35 0.29 4.17
N TYR A 19 2.10 0.71 4.13
CA TYR A 19 1.13 0.31 3.10
C TYR A 19 0.68 1.46 2.19
N MET A 20 0.84 2.70 2.65
CA MET A 20 0.55 3.91 1.88
C MET A 20 1.85 4.62 1.54
N SER A 21 1.99 5.07 0.31
CA SER A 21 3.08 5.94 -0.15
C SER A 21 3.03 7.31 0.53
N ASN A 22 4.13 8.08 0.46
CA ASN A 22 4.13 9.47 0.95
C ASN A 22 3.11 10.33 0.20
N GLY A 23 2.79 9.99 -1.06
CA GLY A 23 1.77 10.66 -1.85
C GLY A 23 0.35 10.43 -1.33
N GLU A 24 0.02 9.19 -0.96
CA GLU A 24 -1.29 8.84 -0.42
C GLU A 24 -1.49 9.41 0.99
N LEU A 25 -0.47 9.32 1.84
CA LEU A 25 -0.49 9.97 3.16
C LEU A 25 -0.63 11.49 3.04
N ALA A 26 0.06 12.09 2.07
CA ALA A 26 -0.02 13.53 1.81
C ALA A 26 -1.44 13.96 1.42
N LYS A 27 -2.10 13.20 0.54
CA LYS A 27 -3.50 13.42 0.18
C LYS A 27 -4.43 13.28 1.40
N HIS A 28 -4.25 12.24 2.21
CA HIS A 28 -5.10 12.01 3.39
C HIS A 28 -5.04 13.15 4.41
N PHE A 29 -3.85 13.72 4.63
CA PHE A 29 -3.65 14.80 5.60
C PHE A 29 -3.71 16.21 5.01
N GLU A 30 -3.97 16.32 3.70
CA GLU A 30 -3.95 17.58 2.92
C GLU A 30 -2.62 18.36 3.08
N VAL A 31 -1.51 17.62 3.05
CA VAL A 31 -0.16 18.20 3.16
C VAL A 31 0.69 17.83 1.96
N THR A 32 1.87 18.44 1.85
CA THR A 32 2.85 18.06 0.83
C THR A 32 3.50 16.71 1.16
N ARG A 33 3.95 16.00 0.11
CA ARG A 33 4.76 14.76 0.27
C ARG A 33 6.00 14.99 1.14
N LYS A 34 6.60 16.18 1.05
CA LYS A 34 7.77 16.58 1.84
C LYS A 34 7.45 16.69 3.34
N SER A 35 6.26 17.14 3.68
CA SER A 35 5.80 17.20 5.07
C SER A 35 5.68 15.80 5.68
N ILE A 36 5.12 14.85 4.93
CA ILE A 36 5.05 13.43 5.33
C ILE A 36 6.44 12.82 5.49
N GLU A 37 7.32 13.00 4.51
CA GLU A 37 8.71 12.50 4.57
C GLU A 37 9.42 12.99 5.84
N THR A 38 9.30 14.29 6.12
CA THR A 38 9.87 14.91 7.32
C THR A 38 9.25 14.35 8.59
N LYS A 39 7.93 14.14 8.62
CA LYS A 39 7.21 13.59 9.78
C LYS A 39 7.63 12.14 10.05
N LEU A 40 7.68 11.29 9.03
CA LEU A 40 8.15 9.91 9.14
C LEU A 40 9.58 9.85 9.69
N ARG A 41 10.48 10.68 9.16
CA ARG A 41 11.86 10.80 9.64
C ARG A 41 11.92 11.18 11.13
N ARG A 42 11.14 12.17 11.57
CA ARG A 42 11.08 12.60 12.99
C ARG A 42 10.49 11.54 13.91
N MET A 43 9.62 10.68 13.40
CA MET A 43 9.04 9.56 14.15
C MET A 43 9.93 8.30 14.14
N GLY A 44 11.09 8.34 13.48
CA GLY A 44 11.96 7.16 13.30
C GLY A 44 11.37 6.09 12.38
N LEU A 45 10.28 6.39 11.68
CA LEU A 45 9.61 5.45 10.78
C LEU A 45 10.33 5.44 9.44
N ARG A 46 11.10 4.39 9.19
CA ARG A 46 11.77 4.15 7.91
C ARG A 46 11.05 3.02 7.20
N ARG A 47 10.70 3.26 5.93
CA ARG A 47 10.50 2.15 5.01
C ARG A 47 11.92 1.66 4.70
N GLU A 48 12.31 0.49 5.20
CA GLU A 48 13.43 -0.23 4.58
C GLU A 48 13.16 -0.23 3.07
N ASP A 49 14.20 -0.07 2.25
CA ASP A 49 14.14 -0.01 0.77
C ASP A 49 13.62 -1.32 0.12
N LYS A 50 12.67 -2.01 0.74
CA LYS A 50 11.86 -3.11 0.19
C LYS A 50 10.78 -2.61 -0.77
N PHE A 51 10.47 -1.32 -0.78
CA PHE A 51 9.74 -0.68 -1.86
C PHE A 51 10.74 0.05 -2.76
N PRO A 52 10.99 -0.42 -4.00
CA PRO A 52 11.84 0.32 -4.91
C PRO A 52 11.24 1.72 -5.08
N ARG A 53 11.97 2.74 -4.62
CA ARG A 53 11.72 4.15 -4.96
C ARG A 53 11.50 4.19 -6.46
N ASN A 54 10.41 4.81 -6.91
CA ASN A 54 10.08 5.08 -8.31
C ASN A 54 11.33 5.06 -9.23
N ARG A 55 11.66 3.88 -9.75
CA ARG A 55 12.36 3.70 -11.01
C ARG A 55 11.31 3.08 -11.92
N VAL A 56 10.43 3.94 -12.41
CA VAL A 56 9.62 3.59 -13.58
C VAL A 56 10.55 3.35 -14.80
N GLU A 57 11.82 3.78 -14.72
CA GLU A 57 12.74 3.84 -15.85
C GLU A 57 13.71 2.65 -16.00
N THR A 58 13.76 1.65 -15.10
CA THR A 58 14.65 0.48 -15.30
C THR A 58 14.04 -0.90 -15.03
N ARG A 59 12.71 -1.04 -14.93
CA ARG A 59 12.10 -2.37 -14.91
C ARG A 59 11.96 -2.87 -16.34
N LYS A 60 12.76 -3.88 -16.72
CA LYS A 60 12.59 -4.60 -17.98
C LYS A 60 11.10 -4.96 -18.12
N LYS A 61 10.46 -4.57 -19.23
CA LYS A 61 9.08 -4.96 -19.51
C LYS A 61 8.96 -6.48 -19.38
N LEU A 62 8.01 -6.94 -18.58
CA LEU A 62 7.69 -8.36 -18.50
C LEU A 62 7.32 -8.84 -19.91
N SER A 63 7.75 -10.05 -20.28
CA SER A 63 7.15 -10.68 -21.45
C SER A 63 5.66 -10.93 -21.19
N ALA A 64 4.84 -10.93 -22.23
CA ALA A 64 3.40 -11.19 -22.10
C ALA A 64 3.11 -12.51 -21.34
N ALA A 65 3.91 -13.55 -21.55
CA ALA A 65 3.79 -14.82 -20.86
C ALA A 65 4.09 -14.72 -19.35
N GLN A 66 5.12 -13.95 -18.97
CA GLN A 66 5.45 -13.72 -17.55
C GLN A 66 4.38 -12.86 -16.88
N GLU A 67 3.92 -11.80 -17.56
CA GLU A 67 2.86 -10.95 -17.06
C GLU A 67 1.59 -11.76 -16.82
N GLN A 68 1.18 -12.60 -17.78
CA GLN A 68 -0.01 -13.45 -17.64
C GLN A 68 0.10 -14.42 -16.45
N ARG A 69 1.27 -15.04 -16.25
CA ARG A 69 1.51 -15.94 -15.11
C ARG A 69 1.42 -15.21 -13.76
N LEU A 70 2.10 -14.06 -13.65
CA LEU A 70 2.08 -13.24 -12.44
C LEU A 70 0.68 -12.69 -12.17
N ARG A 71 -0.02 -12.23 -13.21
CA ARG A 71 -1.39 -11.74 -13.16
C ARG A 71 -2.34 -12.81 -12.66
N LYS A 72 -2.29 -14.02 -13.20
CA LYS A 72 -3.10 -15.15 -12.71
C LYS A 72 -2.91 -15.37 -11.21
N ARG A 73 -1.66 -15.38 -10.75
CA ARG A 73 -1.37 -15.58 -9.32
C ARG A 73 -1.86 -14.42 -8.45
N ALA A 74 -1.75 -13.20 -8.94
CA ALA A 74 -2.27 -12.02 -8.25
C ALA A 74 -3.80 -12.02 -8.16
N ILE A 75 -4.52 -12.50 -9.20
CA ILE A 75 -5.98 -12.70 -9.18
C ILE A 75 -6.37 -13.72 -8.10
N GLU A 76 -5.72 -14.90 -8.09
CA GLU A 76 -6.00 -15.95 -7.09
C GLU A 76 -5.85 -15.43 -5.65
N LEU A 77 -4.82 -14.60 -5.39
CA LEU A 77 -4.62 -13.97 -4.09
C LEU A 77 -5.67 -12.90 -3.78
N LEU A 78 -6.09 -12.13 -4.78
CA LEU A 78 -7.14 -11.11 -4.62
C LEU A 78 -8.47 -11.78 -4.26
N GLU A 79 -8.87 -12.81 -4.98
CA GLU A 79 -10.07 -13.60 -4.73
C GLU A 79 -10.05 -14.22 -3.33
N ALA A 80 -8.92 -14.81 -2.93
CA ALA A 80 -8.75 -15.34 -1.58
C ALA A 80 -8.89 -14.23 -0.50
N GLY A 81 -8.35 -13.04 -0.76
CA GLY A 81 -8.53 -11.87 0.08
C GLY A 81 -10.00 -11.45 0.20
N LEU A 82 -10.73 -11.38 -0.91
CA LEU A 82 -12.15 -11.05 -0.95
C LEU A 82 -13.01 -12.09 -0.22
N LYS A 83 -12.68 -13.38 -0.35
CA LYS A 83 -13.32 -14.45 0.42
C LYS A 83 -13.10 -14.27 1.93
N LEU A 84 -11.92 -13.80 2.35
CA LEU A 84 -11.67 -13.48 3.76
C LEU A 84 -12.50 -12.28 4.23
N VAL A 85 -12.74 -11.30 3.36
CA VAL A 85 -13.65 -10.16 3.66
C VAL A 85 -15.08 -10.66 3.85
N SER A 86 -15.59 -11.50 2.94
CA SER A 86 -16.98 -11.96 2.98
C SER A 86 -17.30 -12.79 4.23
N ILE A 87 -16.32 -13.52 4.77
CA ILE A 87 -16.48 -14.28 6.03
C ILE A 87 -16.10 -13.47 7.28
N GLY A 88 -15.96 -12.15 7.17
CA GLY A 88 -15.69 -11.24 8.30
C GLY A 88 -14.25 -11.26 8.83
N ARG A 89 -13.32 -11.98 8.19
CA ARG A 89 -11.91 -12.08 8.62
C ARG A 89 -11.06 -10.90 8.13
N LYS A 90 -11.49 -9.68 8.45
CA LYS A 90 -10.92 -8.40 7.96
C LYS A 90 -9.41 -8.28 8.16
N LYS A 91 -8.87 -8.67 9.33
CA LYS A 91 -7.41 -8.64 9.60
C LYS A 91 -6.63 -9.55 8.66
N LYS A 92 -7.12 -10.78 8.42
CA LYS A 92 -6.47 -11.72 7.48
C LYS A 92 -6.59 -11.23 6.04
N ALA A 93 -7.74 -10.68 5.65
CA ALA A 93 -7.94 -10.07 4.34
C ALA A 93 -6.95 -8.91 4.10
N LYS A 94 -6.79 -8.01 5.08
CA LYS A 94 -5.85 -6.89 5.02
C LYS A 94 -4.40 -7.36 4.82
N TRP A 95 -3.97 -8.39 5.55
CA TRP A 95 -2.66 -9.01 5.33
C TRP A 95 -2.50 -9.57 3.91
N GLN A 96 -3.57 -10.17 3.38
CA GLN A 96 -3.52 -10.79 2.07
C GLN A 96 -3.46 -9.77 0.94
N PHE A 97 -4.20 -8.67 1.04
CA PHE A 97 -4.07 -7.56 0.10
C PHE A 97 -2.70 -6.88 0.21
N ALA A 98 -2.14 -6.73 1.41
CA ALA A 98 -0.79 -6.19 1.60
C ALA A 98 0.27 -7.06 0.91
N ARG A 99 0.07 -8.39 0.93
CA ARG A 99 0.94 -9.34 0.23
C ARG A 99 0.94 -9.10 -1.28
N ILE A 100 -0.24 -8.89 -1.89
CA ILE A 100 -0.37 -8.62 -3.33
C ILE A 100 0.43 -7.38 -3.72
N ILE A 101 0.29 -6.29 -2.97
CA ILE A 101 0.98 -5.02 -3.22
C ILE A 101 2.51 -5.19 -3.19
N ARG A 102 3.01 -6.08 -2.32
CA ARG A 102 4.44 -6.33 -2.12
C ARG A 102 5.02 -7.29 -3.15
N GLU A 103 4.33 -8.38 -3.44
CA GLU A 103 4.84 -9.47 -4.30
C GLU A 103 4.51 -9.27 -5.79
N TYR A 104 3.45 -8.51 -6.10
CA TYR A 104 2.99 -8.28 -7.46
C TYR A 104 2.83 -6.77 -7.78
N PRO A 105 3.83 -5.91 -7.49
CA PRO A 105 3.72 -4.48 -7.73
C PRO A 105 3.63 -4.12 -9.22
N ASP A 106 4.07 -5.04 -10.11
CA ASP A 106 4.09 -4.85 -11.56
C ASP A 106 2.74 -5.17 -12.23
N ILE A 107 1.85 -5.87 -11.53
CA ILE A 107 0.47 -6.08 -11.98
C ILE A 107 -0.37 -4.94 -11.40
N VAL A 108 -0.21 -3.76 -12.00
CA VAL A 108 -0.59 -2.47 -11.43
C VAL A 108 -2.07 -2.37 -11.09
N ASP A 109 -2.93 -2.87 -11.96
CA ASP A 109 -4.39 -2.88 -11.78
C ASP A 109 -4.79 -3.70 -10.54
N ILE A 110 -4.25 -4.91 -10.38
CA ILE A 110 -4.54 -5.77 -9.22
C ILE A 110 -3.93 -5.22 -7.94
N ALA A 111 -2.72 -4.68 -8.00
CA ALA A 111 -2.08 -4.03 -6.84
C ALA A 111 -2.88 -2.80 -6.37
N ASN A 112 -3.44 -2.02 -7.30
CA ASN A 112 -4.32 -0.89 -6.97
C ASN A 112 -5.65 -1.35 -6.36
N ALA A 113 -6.29 -2.37 -6.94
CA ALA A 113 -7.49 -2.96 -6.37
C ALA A 113 -7.26 -3.42 -4.91
N ALA A 114 -6.15 -4.12 -4.66
CA ALA A 114 -5.76 -4.54 -3.31
C ALA A 114 -5.58 -3.35 -2.35
N ARG A 115 -4.98 -2.23 -2.81
CA ARG A 115 -4.87 -0.99 -2.01
C ARG A 115 -6.25 -0.42 -1.65
N GLU A 116 -7.16 -0.36 -2.61
CA GLU A 116 -8.52 0.15 -2.38
C GLU A 116 -9.27 -0.70 -1.36
N TYR A 117 -9.24 -2.03 -1.51
CA TYR A 117 -9.86 -2.93 -0.51
C TYR A 117 -9.22 -2.77 0.86
N MET A 118 -7.90 -2.62 0.96
CA MET A 118 -7.24 -2.32 2.24
C MET A 118 -7.67 -0.99 2.86
N GLN A 119 -7.99 0.03 2.06
CA GLN A 119 -8.48 1.32 2.57
C GLN A 119 -9.92 1.20 3.09
N ARG A 120 -10.78 0.47 2.37
CA ARG A 120 -12.18 0.20 2.79
C ARG A 120 -12.25 -0.61 4.08
N LEU A 121 -11.34 -1.57 4.27
CA LEU A 121 -11.27 -2.35 5.51
C LEU A 121 -10.80 -1.54 6.75
N LYS A 122 -10.42 -0.26 6.60
CA LYS A 122 -10.06 0.62 7.73
C LYS A 122 -11.23 1.51 8.18
N THR A 123 -12.34 1.53 7.44
CA THR A 123 -13.49 2.42 7.69
C THR A 123 -14.62 1.77 8.51
N GLU A 124 -14.37 0.60 9.08
CA GLU A 124 -15.27 -0.13 10.01
C GLU A 124 -14.52 -0.52 11.28
#